data_AF-A0AA35RH94-F1
#
_entry.id   AF-A0AA35RH94-F1
#
_cell.length_a   1.000
_cell.length_b   1.000
_cell.length_c   1.000
_cell.angle_alpha   90.00
_cell.angle_beta   90.00
_cell.angle_gamma   90.00
#
_symmetry.space_group_name_H-M   'P 1'
#
loop_
_entity.id
_entity.type
_entity.pdbx_description
1 polymer ?
#
loop_
_entity_poly.entity_id
_entity_poly.type
_entity_poly.pdbx_seq_one_letter_code
_entity_poly.pdbx_strand_id
1 'polypeptide(L)'
;MHQARAYQSITPANNMILKRRWDKSRFDLHRMKVRNAKPMIDNKPPQTYMHLHLDLKKLQMEEERRGVVERDNGILLDKMARIMRTRGRVDNVNNYQQRSLNKTRRQRDLLRVTHENQAILKRIQSKEAHYNHMQWLHQWEVNKMYMANISKYPHTWMHDKQCGPLPSAHRHKKPGNIKGTPPRLPPPSPTTHTRQDSTNLQATTDNTLPQIN
;
A
#
# COMPACT_ATOMS: atom_id res chain seq x y z
N MET A 1 28.21 30.58 -11.83
CA MET A 1 29.05 31.32 -12.81
C MET A 1 28.32 31.33 -14.15
N HIS A 2 27.53 32.37 -14.44
CA HIS A 2 26.93 32.51 -15.77
C HIS A 2 28.02 32.99 -16.72
N GLN A 3 28.59 32.08 -17.52
CA GLN A 3 29.43 32.49 -18.66
C GLN A 3 28.60 33.46 -19.51
N ALA A 4 29.09 34.69 -19.69
CA ALA A 4 28.41 35.71 -20.45
C ALA A 4 28.42 35.32 -21.93
N ARG A 5 27.39 34.57 -22.35
CA ARG A 5 27.23 34.15 -23.74
C ARG A 5 26.97 35.36 -24.62
N ALA A 6 27.63 35.42 -25.77
CA ALA A 6 27.41 36.48 -26.75
C ALA A 6 25.93 36.48 -27.19
N TYR A 7 25.35 37.68 -27.35
CA TYR A 7 23.96 37.82 -27.75
C TYR A 7 23.76 37.37 -29.20
N GLN A 8 22.87 36.40 -29.41
CA GLN A 8 22.50 35.90 -30.74
C GLN A 8 21.10 36.43 -31.11
N SER A 9 21.02 37.25 -32.16
CA SER A 9 19.75 37.75 -32.70
C SER A 9 19.15 36.72 -33.65
N ILE A 10 17.82 36.50 -33.57
CA ILE A 10 17.10 35.58 -34.46
C ILE A 10 16.86 36.23 -35.82
N THR A 11 16.67 37.55 -35.82
CA THR A 11 16.53 38.36 -37.01
C THR A 11 17.82 39.14 -37.25
N PRO A 12 18.22 39.40 -38.50
CA PRO A 12 19.32 40.30 -38.79
C PRO A 12 19.00 41.70 -38.24
N ALA A 13 20.02 42.39 -37.73
CA ALA A 13 19.91 43.77 -37.27
C ALA A 13 21.24 44.49 -37.49
N ASN A 14 21.18 45.78 -37.82
CA ASN A 14 22.39 46.59 -38.00
C ASN A 14 23.08 46.91 -36.66
N ASN A 15 22.31 47.04 -35.57
CA ASN A 15 22.84 47.33 -34.24
C ASN A 15 22.46 46.24 -33.23
N MET A 16 23.44 45.42 -32.83
CA MET A 16 23.25 44.30 -31.90
C MET A 16 22.92 44.74 -30.47
N ILE A 17 23.43 45.90 -30.02
CA ILE A 17 23.21 46.40 -28.65
C ILE A 17 21.76 46.85 -28.49
N LEU A 18 21.25 47.62 -29.44
CA LEU A 18 19.86 48.05 -29.46
C LEU A 18 18.91 46.87 -29.58
N LYS A 19 19.24 45.91 -30.45
CA LYS A 19 18.46 44.69 -30.65
C LYS A 19 18.39 43.83 -29.38
N ARG A 20 19.52 43.67 -28.66
CA ARG A 20 19.55 43.02 -27.34
C ARG A 20 18.66 43.74 -26.32
N ARG A 21 18.71 45.07 -26.27
CA ARG A 21 17.92 45.88 -25.33
C ARG A 21 16.41 45.72 -25.59
N TRP A 22 15.99 45.79 -26.85
CA TRP A 22 14.59 45.59 -27.23
C TRP A 22 14.09 44.18 -26.97
N ASP A 23 14.90 43.15 -27.27
CA ASP A 23 14.55 41.76 -27.00
C ASP A 23 14.39 41.49 -25.50
N LYS A 24 15.21 42.15 -24.66
CA LYS A 24 15.10 42.08 -23.20
C LYS A 24 13.80 42.75 -22.73
N SER A 25 13.53 43.99 -23.13
CA SER A 25 12.29 44.70 -22.77
C SER A 25 11.03 43.95 -23.23
N ARG A 26 11.06 43.35 -24.43
CA ARG A 26 9.95 42.53 -24.95
C ARG A 26 9.75 41.26 -24.13
N PHE A 27 10.84 40.60 -23.72
CA PHE A 27 10.77 39.44 -22.83
C PHE A 27 10.18 39.80 -21.47
N ASP A 28 10.65 40.87 -20.84
CA ASP A 28 10.16 41.33 -19.53
C ASP A 28 8.68 41.72 -19.59
N LEU A 29 8.27 42.46 -20.63
CA LEU A 29 6.87 42.81 -20.86
C LEU A 29 5.99 41.56 -21.07
N HIS A 30 6.44 40.62 -21.89
CA HIS A 30 5.74 39.35 -22.08
C HIS A 30 5.59 38.58 -20.76
N ARG A 31 6.65 38.52 -19.94
CA ARG A 31 6.59 37.87 -18.63
C ARG A 31 5.61 38.55 -17.68
N MET A 32 5.56 39.88 -17.68
CA MET A 32 4.56 40.62 -16.90
C MET A 32 3.14 40.28 -17.36
N LYS A 33 2.89 40.23 -18.67
CA LYS A 33 1.58 39.84 -19.21
C LYS A 33 1.18 38.40 -18.85
N VAL A 34 2.11 37.44 -18.96
CA VAL A 34 1.87 36.04 -18.58
C VAL A 34 1.61 35.90 -17.08
N ARG A 35 2.36 36.63 -16.23
CA ARG A 35 2.16 36.60 -14.76
C ARG A 35 0.80 37.19 -14.36
N ASN A 36 0.39 38.28 -15.02
CA ASN A 36 -0.85 38.99 -14.71
C ASN A 36 -2.07 38.43 -15.46
N ALA A 37 -1.89 37.43 -16.31
CA ALA A 37 -2.98 36.80 -17.04
C ALA A 37 -3.94 36.11 -16.06
N LYS A 38 -5.19 36.54 -16.04
CA LYS A 38 -6.24 35.94 -15.23
C LYS A 38 -6.63 34.57 -15.80
N PRO A 39 -6.90 33.56 -14.96
CA PRO A 39 -7.49 32.30 -15.44
C PRO A 39 -8.85 32.61 -16.08
N MET A 40 -9.04 32.17 -17.32
CA MET A 40 -10.29 32.37 -18.07
C MET A 40 -11.32 31.27 -17.78
N ILE A 41 -10.84 30.11 -17.34
CA ILE A 41 -11.67 28.94 -17.03
C ILE A 41 -11.72 28.79 -15.51
N ASP A 42 -12.92 28.61 -14.99
CA ASP A 42 -13.08 28.20 -13.59
C ASP A 42 -12.53 26.78 -13.42
N ASN A 43 -11.45 26.67 -12.65
CA ASN A 43 -10.83 25.40 -12.29
C ASN A 43 -11.12 25.00 -10.84
N LYS A 44 -12.08 25.68 -10.19
CA LYS A 44 -12.51 25.28 -8.85
C LYS A 44 -13.18 23.92 -8.92
N PRO A 45 -12.99 23.09 -7.88
CA PRO A 45 -13.76 21.86 -7.79
C PRO A 45 -15.26 22.20 -7.74
N PRO A 46 -16.12 21.36 -8.35
CA PRO A 46 -17.55 21.55 -8.25
C PRO A 46 -18.02 21.47 -6.79
N GLN A 47 -19.15 22.09 -6.48
CA GLN A 47 -19.74 22.02 -5.15
C GLN A 47 -20.00 20.56 -4.76
N THR A 48 -19.37 20.11 -3.68
CA THR A 48 -19.63 18.78 -3.14
C THR A 48 -20.82 18.81 -2.19
N TYR A 49 -21.80 17.94 -2.39
CA TYR A 49 -22.92 17.79 -1.47
C TYR A 49 -22.67 16.68 -0.46
N MET A 50 -23.11 16.87 0.80
CA MET A 50 -22.90 15.88 1.87
C MET A 50 -23.53 14.52 1.57
N HIS A 51 -24.64 14.48 0.84
CA HIS A 51 -25.31 13.24 0.47
C HIS A 51 -24.52 12.38 -0.55
N LEU A 52 -23.52 12.95 -1.24
CA LEU A 52 -22.61 12.19 -2.13
C LEU A 52 -21.46 11.52 -1.34
N HIS A 53 -21.13 12.05 -0.17
CA HIS A 53 -20.07 11.52 0.69
C HIS A 53 -20.62 10.66 1.83
N LEU A 54 -21.89 10.85 2.18
CA LEU A 54 -22.57 10.16 3.28
C LEU A 54 -23.82 9.47 2.76
N ASP A 55 -23.74 8.15 2.60
CA ASP A 55 -24.89 7.30 2.39
C ASP A 55 -25.69 7.18 3.70
N LEU A 56 -26.52 8.18 4.00
CA LEU A 56 -27.30 8.23 5.25
C LEU A 56 -28.12 6.96 5.49
N LYS A 57 -28.71 6.38 4.42
CA LYS A 57 -29.42 5.10 4.49
C LYS A 57 -28.52 3.95 4.92
N LYS A 58 -27.29 3.90 4.41
CA LYS A 58 -26.32 2.87 4.79
C LYS A 58 -25.90 3.02 6.25
N LEU A 59 -25.64 4.26 6.69
CA LEU A 59 -25.29 4.55 8.08
C LEU A 59 -26.42 4.13 9.02
N GLN A 60 -27.66 4.46 8.67
CA GLN A 60 -28.85 4.07 9.42
C GLN A 60 -28.97 2.54 9.54
N MET A 61 -28.84 1.82 8.43
CA MET A 61 -28.92 0.35 8.42
C MET A 61 -27.79 -0.30 9.26
N GLU A 62 -26.58 0.28 9.25
CA GLU A 62 -25.46 -0.19 10.07
C GLU A 62 -25.74 0.01 11.56
N GLU A 63 -26.36 1.13 11.94
CA GLU A 63 -26.76 1.43 13.31
C GLU A 63 -27.88 0.50 13.80
N GLU A 64 -28.90 0.28 12.98
CA GLU A 64 -29.98 -0.69 13.28
C GLU A 64 -29.41 -2.11 13.46
N ARG A 65 -28.50 -2.52 12.56
CA ARG A 65 -27.81 -3.82 12.66
C ARG A 65 -26.97 -3.92 13.94
N ARG A 66 -26.25 -2.85 14.31
CA ARG A 66 -25.49 -2.80 15.58
C ARG A 66 -26.41 -2.95 16.78
N GLY A 67 -27.55 -2.26 16.80
CA GLY A 67 -28.54 -2.37 17.87
C GLY A 67 -29.14 -3.77 18.00
N VAL A 68 -29.30 -4.51 16.89
CA VAL A 68 -29.68 -5.94 16.93
C VAL A 68 -28.58 -6.77 17.58
N VAL A 69 -27.34 -6.63 17.13
CA VAL A 69 -26.18 -7.37 17.66
C VAL A 69 -25.98 -7.11 19.15
N GLU A 70 -26.09 -5.87 19.60
CA GLU A 70 -25.91 -5.51 21.01
C GLU A 70 -27.00 -6.11 21.90
N ARG A 71 -28.25 -6.11 21.45
CA ARG A 71 -29.36 -6.78 22.14
C ARG A 71 -29.12 -8.29 22.25
N ASP A 72 -28.73 -8.92 21.14
CA ASP A 72 -28.46 -10.35 21.09
C ASP A 72 -27.26 -10.72 21.98
N ASN A 73 -26.21 -9.89 22.00
CA ASN A 73 -25.08 -10.02 22.92
C ASN A 73 -25.53 -9.91 24.38
N GLY A 74 -26.41 -8.96 24.71
CA GLY A 74 -26.99 -8.83 26.05
C GLY A 74 -27.75 -10.10 26.48
N ILE A 75 -28.59 -10.65 25.60
CA ILE A 75 -29.32 -11.90 25.84
C ILE A 75 -28.35 -13.08 26.01
N LEU A 76 -27.31 -13.15 25.18
CA LEU A 76 -26.29 -14.20 25.27
C LEU A 76 -25.56 -14.14 26.61
N LEU A 77 -25.16 -12.94 27.05
CA LEU A 77 -24.48 -12.75 28.32
C LEU A 77 -25.38 -13.13 29.51
N ASP A 78 -26.68 -12.80 29.50
CA ASP A 78 -27.60 -13.25 30.55
C ASP A 78 -27.72 -14.78 30.59
N LYS A 79 -27.83 -15.42 29.42
CA LYS A 79 -27.87 -16.88 29.31
C LYS A 79 -26.57 -17.51 29.82
N MET A 80 -25.40 -16.95 29.46
CA MET A 80 -24.11 -17.43 29.97
C MET A 80 -23.99 -17.24 31.48
N ALA A 81 -24.37 -16.08 32.01
CA ALA A 81 -24.37 -15.82 33.45
C ALA A 81 -25.28 -16.79 34.22
N ARG A 82 -26.43 -17.17 33.63
CA ARG A 82 -27.31 -18.21 34.17
C ARG A 82 -26.62 -19.59 34.19
N ILE A 83 -25.99 -19.99 33.08
CA ILE A 83 -25.25 -21.26 33.01
C ILE A 83 -24.10 -21.30 34.04
N MET A 84 -23.33 -20.21 34.14
CA MET A 84 -22.24 -20.08 35.11
C MET A 84 -22.72 -20.20 36.55
N ARG A 85 -23.87 -19.59 36.89
CA ARG A 85 -24.49 -19.72 38.23
C ARG A 85 -24.98 -21.14 38.52
N THR A 86 -25.61 -21.78 37.55
CA THR A 86 -26.24 -23.11 37.74
C THR A 86 -25.25 -24.28 37.53
N ARG A 87 -23.98 -24.02 37.21
CA ARG A 87 -22.93 -25.01 36.89
C ARG A 87 -23.33 -26.04 35.83
N GLY A 88 -24.30 -25.69 34.97
CA GLY A 88 -24.76 -26.42 33.79
C GLY A 88 -24.47 -27.92 33.80
N ARG A 89 -25.28 -28.71 34.52
CA ARG A 89 -25.16 -30.18 34.49
C ARG A 89 -25.63 -30.67 33.12
N VAL A 90 -24.69 -30.78 32.18
CA VAL A 90 -24.89 -31.38 30.86
C VAL A 90 -24.35 -32.79 30.93
N ASP A 91 -25.25 -33.76 30.81
CA ASP A 91 -25.01 -35.21 30.83
C ASP A 91 -24.54 -35.77 29.49
N ASN A 92 -24.37 -34.92 28.48
CA ASN A 92 -24.03 -35.33 27.12
C ASN A 92 -22.61 -34.85 26.74
N VAL A 93 -21.60 -35.63 27.13
CA VAL A 93 -20.22 -35.45 26.68
C VAL A 93 -20.10 -36.04 25.27
N ASN A 94 -20.42 -35.24 24.24
CA ASN A 94 -20.22 -35.66 22.86
C ASN A 94 -18.81 -35.29 22.40
N ASN A 95 -17.92 -36.28 22.35
CA ASN A 95 -16.52 -36.13 21.93
C ASN A 95 -16.38 -36.07 20.39
N TYR A 96 -17.19 -35.24 19.74
CA TYR A 96 -17.24 -35.13 18.29
C TYR A 96 -16.14 -34.19 17.77
N GLN A 97 -15.16 -34.74 17.06
CA GLN A 97 -14.23 -33.93 16.26
C GLN A 97 -15.00 -33.31 15.09
N GLN A 98 -15.22 -32.00 15.10
CA GLN A 98 -15.84 -31.32 13.97
C GLN A 98 -15.00 -31.50 12.70
N ARG A 99 -15.47 -32.35 11.80
CA ARG A 99 -14.92 -32.54 10.47
C ARG A 99 -15.56 -31.52 9.54
N SER A 100 -14.81 -30.52 9.12
CA SER A 100 -15.26 -29.63 8.05
C SER A 100 -15.37 -30.44 6.76
N LEU A 101 -16.60 -30.60 6.24
CA LEU A 101 -16.89 -31.25 4.95
C LEU A 101 -16.06 -30.64 3.80
N ASN A 102 -15.65 -29.37 3.92
CA ASN A 102 -14.90 -28.65 2.91
C ASN A 102 -13.38 -28.63 3.15
N LYS A 103 -12.85 -29.35 4.15
CA LYS A 103 -11.41 -29.32 4.47
C LYS A 103 -10.55 -29.70 3.27
N THR A 104 -10.92 -30.77 2.58
CA THR A 104 -10.21 -31.26 1.38
C THR A 104 -10.27 -30.27 0.23
N ARG A 105 -11.46 -29.70 -0.04
CA ARG A 105 -11.63 -28.68 -1.08
C ARG A 105 -10.81 -27.43 -0.78
N ARG A 106 -10.87 -26.93 0.47
CA ARG A 106 -10.08 -25.78 0.94
C ARG A 106 -8.58 -26.02 0.81
N GLN A 107 -8.11 -27.22 1.14
CA GLN A 107 -6.70 -27.58 1.00
C GLN A 107 -6.26 -27.61 -0.46
N ARG A 108 -7.08 -28.16 -1.37
CA ARG A 108 -6.81 -28.14 -2.82
C ARG A 108 -6.81 -26.73 -3.39
N ASP A 109 -7.79 -25.91 -3.03
CA ASP A 109 -7.88 -24.52 -3.48
C ASP A 109 -6.69 -23.70 -2.97
N LEU A 110 -6.26 -23.91 -1.72
CA LEU A 110 -5.08 -23.26 -1.16
C LEU A 110 -3.83 -23.63 -1.97
N LEU A 111 -3.59 -24.92 -2.22
CA LEU A 111 -2.45 -25.38 -3.01
C LEU A 111 -2.47 -24.82 -4.43
N ARG A 112 -3.64 -24.80 -5.08
CA ARG A 112 -3.81 -24.21 -6.43
C ARG A 112 -3.42 -22.73 -6.44
N VAL A 113 -4.00 -21.94 -5.53
CA VAL A 113 -3.73 -20.49 -5.45
C VAL A 113 -2.26 -20.23 -5.13
N THR A 114 -1.66 -21.00 -4.22
CA THR A 114 -0.24 -20.86 -3.90
C THR A 114 0.65 -21.13 -5.11
N HIS A 115 0.35 -22.18 -5.87
CA HIS A 115 1.10 -22.53 -7.07
C HIS A 115 0.94 -21.49 -8.19
N GLU A 116 -0.28 -21.01 -8.43
CA GLU A 116 -0.57 -19.95 -9.39
C GLU A 116 0.14 -18.64 -9.02
N ASN A 117 0.08 -18.24 -7.74
CA ASN A 117 0.79 -17.07 -7.24
C ASN A 117 2.31 -17.19 -7.42
N GLN A 118 2.87 -18.37 -7.17
CA GLN A 118 4.30 -18.63 -7.39
C GLN A 118 4.68 -18.53 -8.87
N ALA A 119 3.83 -19.02 -9.78
CA ALA A 119 4.05 -18.90 -11.22
C ALA A 119 3.98 -17.44 -11.69
N ILE A 120 3.02 -16.65 -11.19
CA ILE A 120 2.90 -15.22 -11.47
C ILE A 120 4.15 -14.48 -10.98
N LEU A 121 4.58 -14.74 -9.74
CA LEU A 121 5.77 -14.12 -9.18
C LEU A 121 7.02 -14.41 -10.02
N LYS A 122 7.22 -15.66 -10.43
CA LYS A 122 8.33 -16.05 -11.33
C LYS A 122 8.28 -15.27 -12.64
N ARG A 123 7.09 -15.13 -13.25
CA ARG A 123 6.92 -14.34 -14.49
C ARG A 123 7.29 -12.87 -14.28
N ILE A 124 6.80 -12.26 -13.20
CA ILE A 124 7.11 -10.86 -12.86
C ILE A 124 8.62 -10.69 -12.64
N GLN A 125 9.25 -11.58 -11.88
CA GLN A 125 10.69 -11.50 -11.59
C GLN A 125 11.57 -11.75 -12.81
N SER A 126 11.16 -12.67 -13.69
CA SER A 126 11.88 -12.95 -14.94
C SER A 126 11.71 -11.84 -15.97
N LYS A 127 10.68 -11.00 -15.84
CA LYS A 127 10.39 -9.95 -16.81
C LYS A 127 11.27 -8.74 -16.50
N GLU A 128 12.23 -8.49 -17.38
CA GLU A 128 13.03 -7.27 -17.33
C GLU A 128 12.15 -6.03 -17.53
N ALA A 129 12.49 -4.95 -16.83
CA ALA A 129 11.84 -3.66 -17.03
C ALA A 129 12.08 -3.20 -18.48
N HIS A 130 11.01 -2.98 -19.24
CA HIS A 130 11.10 -2.55 -20.64
C HIS A 130 11.80 -1.19 -20.78
N TYR A 131 11.68 -0.34 -19.75
CA TYR A 131 12.30 0.97 -19.70
C TYR A 131 13.35 1.01 -18.58
N ASN A 132 14.58 1.38 -18.94
CA ASN A 132 15.63 1.61 -17.98
C ASN A 132 15.53 3.05 -17.44
N HIS A 133 14.92 3.21 -16.27
CA HIS A 133 14.74 4.51 -15.64
C HIS A 133 16.07 5.25 -15.38
N MET A 134 17.18 4.53 -15.17
CA MET A 134 18.50 5.15 -15.01
C MET A 134 18.99 5.77 -16.33
N GLN A 135 18.77 5.09 -17.46
CA GLN A 135 19.06 5.65 -18.78
C GLN A 135 18.18 6.87 -19.06
N TRP A 136 16.89 6.82 -18.73
CA TRP A 136 15.99 7.95 -18.90
C TRP A 136 16.38 9.16 -18.06
N LEU A 137 16.79 8.95 -16.80
CA LEU A 137 17.29 10.02 -15.95
C LEU A 137 18.57 10.63 -16.53
N HIS A 138 19.49 9.79 -17.02
CA HIS A 138 20.71 10.27 -17.67
C HIS A 138 20.41 11.07 -18.95
N GLN A 139 19.56 10.54 -19.83
CA GLN A 139 19.11 11.24 -21.04
C GLN A 139 18.38 12.54 -20.71
N TRP A 140 17.58 12.57 -19.66
CA TRP A 140 16.90 13.76 -19.18
C TRP A 140 17.90 14.82 -18.71
N GLU A 141 18.94 14.42 -17.99
CA GLU A 141 19.97 15.36 -17.54
C GLU A 141 20.78 15.93 -18.71
N VAL A 142 21.18 15.07 -19.66
CA VAL A 142 21.82 15.49 -20.91
C VAL A 142 20.90 16.43 -21.70
N ASN A 143 19.61 16.13 -21.78
CA ASN A 143 18.62 16.99 -22.43
C ASN A 143 18.48 18.34 -21.72
N LYS A 144 18.49 18.40 -20.38
CA LYS A 144 18.53 19.68 -19.65
C LYS A 144 19.77 20.48 -19.99
N MET A 145 20.94 19.83 -20.09
CA MET A 145 22.16 20.52 -20.51
C MET A 145 22.02 21.08 -21.93
N TYR A 146 21.51 20.31 -22.88
CA TYR A 146 21.22 20.80 -24.22
C TYR A 146 20.22 21.94 -24.22
N MET A 147 19.12 21.83 -23.45
CA MET A 147 18.13 22.89 -23.28
C MET A 147 18.76 24.17 -22.73
N ALA A 148 19.57 24.09 -21.69
CA ALA A 148 20.31 25.24 -21.15
C ALA A 148 21.24 25.85 -22.22
N ASN A 149 21.89 24.99 -23.02
CA ASN A 149 22.79 25.38 -24.09
C ASN A 149 22.11 25.89 -25.36
N ILE A 150 20.82 25.66 -25.61
CA ILE A 150 20.12 26.21 -26.79
C ILE A 150 19.11 27.30 -26.40
N SER A 151 18.75 27.38 -25.13
CA SER A 151 17.79 28.37 -24.65
C SER A 151 18.37 29.79 -24.74
N LYS A 152 17.63 30.67 -25.41
CA LYS A 152 17.93 32.11 -25.47
C LYS A 152 17.58 32.84 -24.16
N TYR A 153 16.56 32.36 -23.46
CA TYR A 153 16.05 32.94 -22.22
C TYR A 153 16.15 31.91 -21.09
N PRO A 154 16.46 32.32 -19.85
CA PRO A 154 16.66 31.39 -18.74
C PRO A 154 15.42 30.52 -18.53
N HIS A 155 15.63 29.22 -18.26
CA HIS A 155 14.54 28.26 -18.04
C HIS A 155 13.99 28.27 -16.60
N THR A 156 14.55 29.12 -15.73
CA THR A 156 14.20 29.22 -14.30
C THR A 156 12.73 29.52 -14.04
N TRP A 157 12.02 30.18 -14.96
CA TRP A 157 10.58 30.46 -14.82
C TRP A 157 9.69 29.22 -14.88
N MET A 158 10.19 28.07 -15.32
CA MET A 158 9.46 26.79 -15.23
C MET A 158 9.54 26.15 -13.84
N HIS A 159 10.53 26.52 -13.02
CA HIS A 159 10.74 25.96 -11.68
C HIS A 159 9.98 26.70 -10.56
N ASP A 160 9.51 27.93 -10.82
CA ASP A 160 8.68 28.72 -9.88
C ASP A 160 7.25 28.17 -9.74
N LYS A 161 6.88 27.15 -10.52
CA LYS A 161 5.63 26.40 -10.42
C LYS A 161 5.79 25.10 -9.63
N GLN A 162 6.77 25.01 -8.72
CA GLN A 162 6.59 24.10 -7.60
C GLN A 162 5.26 24.49 -6.96
N CYS A 163 4.29 23.59 -7.08
CA CYS A 163 3.09 23.62 -6.29
C CYS A 163 3.50 24.10 -4.90
N GLY A 164 2.94 25.23 -4.45
CA GLY A 164 2.90 25.49 -3.01
C GLY A 164 2.46 24.18 -2.34
N PRO A 165 3.02 23.84 -1.17
CA PRO A 165 2.80 22.53 -0.55
C PRO A 165 1.32 22.21 -0.70
N LEU A 166 1.02 21.13 -1.44
CA LEU A 166 -0.35 20.62 -1.55
C LEU A 166 -0.95 20.74 -0.15
N PRO A 167 -2.08 21.44 0.05
CA PRO A 167 -2.65 21.60 1.38
C PRO A 167 -2.69 20.20 1.95
N SER A 168 -1.86 19.97 2.99
CA SER A 168 -1.50 18.67 3.53
C SER A 168 -2.72 17.79 3.38
N ALA A 169 -2.72 16.95 2.33
CA ALA A 169 -3.90 16.19 1.97
C ALA A 169 -4.27 15.53 3.27
N HIS A 170 -5.44 15.90 3.82
CA HIS A 170 -5.88 15.49 5.14
C HIS A 170 -5.42 14.07 5.25
N ARG A 171 -4.40 13.86 6.09
CA ARG A 171 -3.76 12.56 6.17
C ARG A 171 -4.94 11.72 6.54
N HIS A 172 -5.51 10.99 5.56
CA HIS A 172 -6.29 9.83 5.85
C HIS A 172 -5.30 9.10 6.72
N LYS A 173 -5.54 9.15 8.03
CA LYS A 173 -4.87 8.30 8.97
C LYS A 173 -5.14 6.97 8.31
N LYS A 174 -4.11 6.40 7.67
CA LYS A 174 -4.13 4.98 7.39
C LYS A 174 -4.64 4.41 8.70
N PRO A 175 -5.79 3.69 8.72
CA PRO A 175 -6.23 3.07 9.96
C PRO A 175 -4.96 2.43 10.50
N GLY A 176 -4.61 2.86 11.72
CA GLY A 176 -3.32 2.56 12.30
C GLY A 176 -3.03 1.10 12.00
N ASN A 177 -1.80 0.78 11.62
CA ASN A 177 -1.36 -0.60 11.66
C ASN A 177 -1.47 -1.01 13.13
N ILE A 178 -2.68 -1.40 13.55
CA ILE A 178 -2.87 -2.38 14.58
C ILE A 178 -2.19 -3.57 13.93
N LYS A 179 -0.88 -3.67 14.17
CA LYS A 179 -0.26 -4.97 14.26
C LYS A 179 -1.11 -5.64 15.32
N GLY A 180 -2.16 -6.32 14.89
CA GLY A 180 -2.75 -7.38 15.66
C GLY A 180 -1.59 -8.31 15.86
N THR A 181 -0.91 -8.16 17.01
CA THR A 181 -0.19 -9.26 17.60
C THR A 181 -1.18 -10.41 17.50
N PRO A 182 -0.88 -11.48 16.74
CA PRO A 182 -1.77 -12.62 16.73
C PRO A 182 -2.00 -12.99 18.20
N PRO A 183 -3.24 -13.30 18.62
CA PRO A 183 -3.50 -13.63 20.00
C PRO A 183 -2.47 -14.68 20.42
N ARG A 184 -1.61 -14.30 21.37
CA ARG A 184 -0.62 -15.20 21.94
C ARG A 184 -1.43 -16.33 22.54
N LEU A 185 -1.41 -17.49 21.88
CA LEU A 185 -1.98 -18.69 22.44
C LEU A 185 -1.35 -18.85 23.83
N PRO A 186 -2.13 -19.13 24.88
CA PRO A 186 -1.54 -19.45 26.17
C PRO A 186 -0.56 -20.61 25.97
N PRO A 187 0.62 -20.59 26.65
CA PRO A 187 1.53 -21.72 26.57
C PRO A 187 0.77 -22.99 26.97
N PRO A 188 1.03 -24.13 26.29
CA PRO A 188 0.41 -25.39 26.69
C PRO A 188 0.75 -25.65 28.16
N SER A 189 -0.29 -25.87 28.98
CA SER A 189 -0.13 -26.34 30.35
C SER A 189 0.77 -27.59 30.34
N PRO A 190 1.68 -27.75 31.33
CA PRO A 190 2.58 -28.88 31.38
C PRO A 190 1.75 -30.17 31.36
N THR A 191 1.94 -30.95 30.30
CA THR A 191 1.42 -32.32 30.23
C THR A 191 2.14 -33.08 31.32
N THR A 192 1.42 -33.43 32.39
CA THR A 192 1.84 -34.47 33.32
C THR A 192 1.93 -35.76 32.51
N HIS A 193 3.12 -36.04 31.98
CA HIS A 193 3.50 -37.40 31.68
C HIS A 193 3.49 -38.15 33.01
N THR A 194 2.38 -38.85 33.28
CA THR A 194 2.36 -39.95 34.22
C THR A 194 3.45 -40.92 33.78
N ARG A 195 4.56 -40.88 34.50
CA ARG A 195 5.65 -41.85 34.43
C ARG A 195 5.07 -43.18 34.86
N GLN A 196 4.68 -44.00 33.90
CA GLN A 196 4.49 -45.43 34.17
C GLN A 196 5.88 -46.04 34.16
N ASP A 197 6.39 -46.27 35.37
CA ASP A 197 7.46 -47.24 35.57
C ASP A 197 6.96 -48.59 35.03
N SER A 198 7.69 -49.12 34.06
CA SER A 198 7.60 -50.52 33.67
C SER A 198 9.01 -51.05 33.68
N THR A 199 9.30 -51.73 34.76
CA THR A 199 10.45 -52.61 34.97
C THR A 199 10.60 -53.59 33.82
N ASN A 200 11.79 -53.59 33.21
CA ASN A 200 12.61 -54.75 32.87
C ASN A 200 11.93 -55.98 32.26
N LEU A 201 12.18 -56.24 30.97
CA LEU A 201 12.37 -57.59 30.45
C LEU A 201 13.44 -57.58 29.34
N GLN A 202 14.52 -58.33 29.59
CA GLN A 202 15.58 -58.69 28.66
C GLN A 202 15.04 -59.43 27.43
N ALA A 203 15.57 -59.11 26.25
CA ALA A 203 15.64 -60.06 25.14
C ALA A 203 16.87 -59.74 24.28
N THR A 204 17.90 -60.53 24.50
CA THR A 204 18.98 -60.84 23.57
C THR A 204 18.44 -61.18 22.19
N THR A 205 18.97 -60.56 21.14
CA THR A 205 19.24 -61.25 19.87
C THR A 205 20.41 -60.58 19.17
N ASP A 206 21.47 -61.36 19.01
CA ASP A 206 22.53 -61.16 18.04
C ASP A 206 21.95 -60.93 16.64
N ASN A 207 22.51 -60.00 15.87
CA ASN A 207 22.51 -60.15 14.43
C ASN A 207 23.75 -59.56 13.76
N THR A 208 24.63 -60.49 13.44
CA THR A 208 25.79 -60.45 12.56
C THR A 208 25.48 -59.75 11.22
N LEU A 209 26.31 -58.74 10.89
CA LEU A 209 26.49 -58.26 9.52
C LEU A 209 27.21 -59.33 8.67
N PRO A 210 26.85 -59.47 7.39
CA PRO A 210 27.84 -59.75 6.37
C PRO A 210 27.92 -58.63 5.33
N GLN A 211 29.14 -58.12 5.18
CA GLN A 211 29.68 -57.40 4.04
C GLN A 211 30.02 -58.39 2.92
N ILE A 212 29.41 -58.30 1.74
CA ILE A 212 29.89 -58.79 0.43
C ILE A 212 29.00 -58.09 -0.63
N ASN A 213 29.42 -57.37 -1.69
CA ASN A 213 30.69 -57.05 -2.36
C ASN A 213 30.60 -55.61 -2.89
#